data_AF-A0A2N5MG26-F1
#
_entry.id   AF-A0A2N5MG26-F1
#
_cell.length_a   1.000
_cell.length_b   1.000
_cell.length_c   1.000
_cell.angle_alpha   90.00
_cell.angle_beta   90.00
_cell.angle_gamma   90.00
#
_symmetry.space_group_name_H-M   'P 1'
#
loop_
_entity.id
_entity.type
_entity.pdbx_description
1 polymer ?
#
loop_
_entity_poly.entity_id
_entity_poly.type
_entity_poly.pdbx_seq_one_letter_code
_entity_poly.pdbx_strand_id
1 'polypeptide(L)'
;MKIRLFLYCLIVILAITGCAQDETKPSRKESSVIITPYKLASKEVKLLNLVSANAGNILIYEINSNSNRIFEAKVEHYQNGKLKQSLVSNSFDLSAGTSRISFGIKDLTMESKTWREFFIAGDGSRASATLEKVQSSQAASSKVSITEETEVHNKYRVVGAYIENINKLETRTSSLEDSASSKSLLQDNENVYVFSCRIK
;
A
#
# COMPACT_ATOMS: atom_id res chain seq x y z
N MET A 1 -14.61 -37.15 58.66
CA MET A 1 -13.57 -36.18 58.23
C MET A 1 -13.31 -36.10 56.73
N LYS A 2 -13.55 -37.15 55.92
CA LYS A 2 -13.21 -37.16 54.47
C LYS A 2 -14.10 -36.26 53.58
N ILE A 3 -15.37 -36.08 53.91
CA ILE A 3 -16.32 -35.28 53.11
C ILE A 3 -16.05 -33.76 53.20
N ARG A 4 -15.59 -33.27 54.36
CA ARG A 4 -15.27 -31.84 54.53
C ARG A 4 -14.02 -31.43 53.76
N LEU A 5 -13.02 -32.32 53.66
CA LEU A 5 -11.81 -32.06 52.86
C LEU A 5 -12.12 -32.03 51.35
N PHE A 6 -13.03 -32.90 50.91
CA PHE A 6 -13.47 -32.93 49.51
C PHE A 6 -14.19 -31.64 49.09
N LEU A 7 -15.03 -31.07 49.96
CA LEU A 7 -15.68 -29.77 49.69
C LEU A 7 -14.67 -28.62 49.60
N TYR A 8 -13.64 -28.59 50.44
CA TYR A 8 -12.59 -27.57 50.36
C TYR A 8 -11.78 -27.68 49.07
N CYS A 9 -11.45 -28.90 48.62
CA CYS A 9 -10.80 -29.10 47.32
C CYS A 9 -11.69 -28.65 46.15
N LEU A 10 -13.00 -28.88 46.22
CA LEU A 10 -13.94 -28.48 45.17
C LEU A 10 -14.03 -26.95 45.05
N ILE A 11 -14.08 -26.22 46.17
CA ILE A 11 -14.14 -24.75 46.20
C ILE A 11 -12.84 -24.13 45.66
N VAL A 12 -11.68 -24.73 45.96
CA VAL A 12 -10.38 -24.27 45.44
C VAL A 12 -10.27 -24.49 43.93
N ILE A 13 -10.79 -25.61 43.40
CA ILE A 13 -10.79 -25.87 41.95
C ILE A 13 -11.71 -24.87 41.21
N LEU A 14 -12.89 -24.57 41.77
CA LEU A 14 -13.81 -23.56 41.22
C LEU A 14 -13.22 -22.14 41.20
N ALA A 15 -12.35 -21.79 42.16
CA ALA A 15 -11.67 -20.50 42.18
C ALA A 15 -10.55 -20.38 41.13
N ILE A 16 -9.95 -21.50 40.68
CA ILE A 16 -8.86 -21.49 39.68
C ILE A 16 -9.43 -21.52 38.25
N THR A 17 -10.62 -22.07 38.03
CA THR A 17 -11.32 -22.04 36.72
C THR A 17 -12.11 -20.76 36.47
N GLY A 18 -12.14 -19.83 37.43
CA GLY A 18 -12.92 -18.59 37.39
C GLY A 18 -12.21 -17.36 36.80
N CYS A 19 -11.06 -17.54 36.14
CA CYS A 19 -10.44 -16.51 35.30
C CYS A 19 -10.43 -16.97 33.84
N ALA A 20 -11.56 -17.42 33.32
CA ALA A 20 -11.87 -17.11 31.93
C ALA A 20 -12.14 -15.61 31.91
N GLN A 21 -11.05 -14.84 31.85
CA GLN A 21 -11.09 -13.45 31.49
C GLN A 21 -11.69 -13.44 30.09
N ASP A 22 -13.00 -13.24 30.04
CA ASP A 22 -13.71 -12.93 28.83
C ASP A 22 -12.99 -11.70 28.30
N GLU A 23 -12.09 -11.92 27.34
CA GLU A 23 -11.56 -10.85 26.52
C GLU A 23 -12.73 -10.33 25.67
N THR A 24 -13.72 -9.71 26.32
CA THR A 24 -14.22 -8.45 25.84
C THR A 24 -13.02 -7.51 25.85
N LYS A 25 -12.14 -7.69 24.86
CA LYS A 25 -11.33 -6.60 24.35
C LYS A 25 -12.32 -5.45 24.26
N PRO A 26 -12.04 -4.27 24.85
CA PRO A 26 -12.78 -3.11 24.41
C PRO A 26 -12.64 -3.16 22.89
N SER A 27 -13.75 -3.20 22.17
CA SER A 27 -13.78 -2.97 20.74
C SER A 27 -13.25 -1.56 20.58
N ARG A 28 -11.92 -1.46 20.62
CA ARG A 28 -11.14 -0.31 20.25
C ARG A 28 -11.50 -0.26 18.79
N LYS A 29 -12.54 0.53 18.46
CA LYS A 29 -12.89 0.86 17.08
C LYS A 29 -11.55 1.06 16.42
N GLU A 30 -11.11 0.10 15.59
CA GLU A 30 -9.88 0.29 14.85
C GLU A 30 -10.17 1.56 14.06
N SER A 31 -9.49 2.63 14.45
CA SER A 31 -9.73 3.94 13.84
C SER A 31 -9.26 3.77 12.41
N SER A 32 -10.19 3.55 11.52
CA SER A 32 -9.87 3.39 10.13
C SER A 32 -9.52 4.71 9.51
N VAL A 33 -8.62 4.62 8.55
CA VAL A 33 -8.33 5.70 7.62
C VAL A 33 -8.92 5.30 6.28
N ILE A 34 -9.66 6.22 5.68
CA ILE A 34 -10.26 6.03 4.37
C ILE A 34 -9.31 6.60 3.33
N ILE A 35 -8.96 5.77 2.35
CA ILE A 35 -8.17 6.17 1.20
C ILE A 35 -9.08 6.22 -0.01
N THR A 36 -9.07 7.34 -0.72
CA THR A 36 -9.86 7.55 -1.93
C THR A 36 -8.95 7.95 -3.09
N PRO A 37 -9.09 7.35 -4.29
CA PRO A 37 -8.39 7.83 -5.48
C PRO A 37 -8.72 9.30 -5.74
N TYR A 38 -7.69 10.14 -5.88
CA TYR A 38 -7.86 11.56 -6.18
C TYR A 38 -7.73 11.81 -7.68
N LYS A 39 -8.82 12.26 -8.29
CA LYS A 39 -8.82 12.67 -9.69
C LYS A 39 -8.37 14.13 -9.80
N LEU A 40 -7.21 14.33 -10.42
CA LEU A 40 -6.67 15.65 -10.69
C LEU A 40 -7.66 16.53 -11.48
N ALA A 41 -7.83 17.77 -11.03
CA ALA A 41 -8.52 18.80 -11.77
C ALA A 41 -7.71 19.23 -13.01
N SER A 42 -8.39 19.77 -14.03
CA SER A 42 -7.74 20.15 -15.29
C SER A 42 -6.58 21.14 -15.13
N LYS A 43 -6.64 22.03 -14.12
CA LYS A 43 -5.54 22.95 -13.81
C LYS A 43 -4.32 22.24 -13.24
N GLU A 44 -4.52 21.24 -12.37
CA GLU A 44 -3.45 20.44 -11.78
C GLU A 44 -2.77 19.57 -12.85
N VAL A 45 -3.55 18.97 -13.76
CA VAL A 45 -3.01 18.23 -14.92
C VAL A 45 -2.13 19.14 -15.79
N LYS A 46 -2.58 20.38 -16.06
CA LYS A 46 -1.78 21.36 -16.81
C LYS A 46 -0.45 21.67 -16.11
N LEU A 47 -0.45 21.83 -14.78
CA LEU A 47 0.76 22.07 -14.01
C LEU A 47 1.74 20.89 -14.07
N LEU A 48 1.24 19.65 -13.97
CA LEU A 48 2.10 18.46 -14.09
C LEU A 48 2.76 18.37 -15.47
N ASN A 49 2.03 18.70 -16.53
CA ASN A 49 2.57 18.70 -17.88
C ASN A 49 3.70 19.73 -18.08
N LEU A 50 3.75 20.82 -17.29
CA LEU A 50 4.85 21.79 -17.35
C LEU A 50 6.18 21.22 -16.84
N VAL A 51 6.15 20.30 -15.88
CA VAL A 51 7.36 19.69 -15.29
C VAL A 51 7.78 18.40 -16.00
N SER A 52 7.26 18.16 -17.21
CA SER A 52 7.45 16.91 -17.97
C SER A 52 7.10 15.65 -17.18
N ALA A 53 6.30 15.79 -16.12
CA ALA A 53 5.67 14.67 -15.47
C ALA A 53 4.43 14.35 -16.30
N ASN A 54 4.44 13.24 -17.03
CA ASN A 54 3.21 12.75 -17.63
C ASN A 54 2.23 12.47 -16.47
N ALA A 55 1.10 13.18 -16.39
CA ALA A 55 0.09 12.96 -15.35
C ALA A 55 -0.34 11.48 -15.30
N GLY A 56 -0.25 10.80 -16.45
CA GLY A 56 -0.40 9.36 -16.60
C GLY A 56 0.65 8.52 -15.87
N ASN A 57 1.58 9.07 -15.10
CA ASN A 57 2.60 8.34 -14.34
C ASN A 57 2.52 8.57 -12.82
N ILE A 58 1.50 9.30 -12.35
CA ILE A 58 1.30 9.55 -10.91
C ILE A 58 -0.05 8.96 -10.50
N LEU A 59 -0.10 8.31 -9.35
CA LEU A 59 -1.31 7.93 -8.63
C LEU A 59 -1.39 8.82 -7.40
N ILE A 60 -2.54 9.45 -7.18
CA ILE A 60 -2.75 10.37 -6.06
C ILE A 60 -3.94 9.85 -5.26
N TYR A 61 -3.79 9.88 -3.95
CA TYR A 61 -4.83 9.46 -3.03
C TYR A 61 -5.09 10.56 -2.02
N GLU A 62 -6.37 10.77 -1.77
CA GLU A 62 -6.84 11.51 -0.61
C GLU A 62 -6.97 10.57 0.57
N ILE A 63 -6.44 11.00 1.71
CA ILE A 63 -6.40 10.21 2.93
C ILE A 63 -7.18 10.96 4.00
N ASN A 64 -8.29 10.38 4.43
CA ASN A 64 -9.17 10.96 5.43
C ASN A 64 -8.98 10.20 6.75
N SER A 65 -8.47 10.92 7.76
CA SER A 65 -8.23 10.38 9.10
C SER A 65 -8.98 11.19 10.16
N ASN A 66 -9.60 10.51 11.12
CA ASN A 66 -10.30 11.17 12.23
C ASN A 66 -9.38 11.59 13.39
N SER A 67 -8.10 11.25 13.33
CA SER A 67 -7.13 11.48 14.40
C SER A 67 -5.71 11.47 13.86
N ASN A 68 -4.75 11.92 14.66
CA ASN A 68 -3.35 11.88 14.25
C ASN A 68 -2.87 10.44 14.16
N ARG A 69 -2.22 10.08 13.04
CA ARG A 69 -1.82 8.70 12.71
C ARG A 69 -0.49 8.70 11.97
N ILE A 70 0.22 7.57 12.07
CA ILE A 70 1.40 7.34 11.22
C ILE A 70 0.93 6.51 10.03
N PHE A 71 1.04 7.09 8.84
CA PHE A 71 0.81 6.40 7.58
C PHE A 71 2.13 5.88 7.04
N GLU A 72 2.22 4.58 6.80
CA GLU A 72 3.40 3.99 6.17
C GLU A 72 3.06 3.56 4.77
N ALA A 73 3.94 3.88 3.84
CA ALA A 73 3.77 3.59 2.43
C ALA A 73 5.06 3.00 1.87
N LYS A 74 4.93 2.04 0.96
CA LYS A 74 6.08 1.41 0.31
C LYS A 74 5.81 1.04 -1.14
N VAL A 75 6.89 0.94 -1.89
CA VAL A 75 6.93 0.45 -3.27
C VAL A 75 7.78 -0.81 -3.30
N GLU A 76 7.18 -1.92 -3.73
CA GLU A 76 7.85 -3.21 -3.87
C GLU A 76 7.91 -3.63 -5.33
N HIS A 77 9.06 -4.14 -5.78
CA HIS A 77 9.23 -4.71 -7.11
C HIS A 77 9.09 -6.22 -7.05
N TYR A 78 8.11 -6.73 -7.80
CA TYR A 78 7.90 -8.14 -8.06
C TYR A 78 8.34 -8.46 -9.49
N GLN A 79 9.10 -9.54 -9.63
CA GLN A 79 9.51 -10.06 -10.92
C GLN A 79 8.97 -11.48 -11.09
N ASN A 80 8.14 -11.71 -12.12
CA ASN A 80 7.49 -12.99 -12.40
C ASN A 80 6.80 -13.58 -11.16
N GLY A 81 5.98 -12.76 -10.48
CA GLY A 81 5.25 -13.14 -9.28
C GLY A 81 6.05 -13.22 -7.98
N LYS A 82 7.37 -13.01 -7.99
CA LYS A 82 8.23 -13.10 -6.80
C LYS A 82 8.73 -11.73 -6.37
N LEU A 83 8.67 -11.45 -5.07
CA LEU A 83 9.26 -10.23 -4.52
C LEU A 83 10.76 -10.21 -4.79
N LYS A 84 11.22 -9.17 -5.50
CA LYS A 84 12.62 -8.98 -5.87
C LYS A 84 13.32 -8.03 -4.89
N GLN A 85 12.67 -6.90 -4.58
CA GLN A 85 13.20 -5.89 -3.65
C GLN A 85 12.11 -4.89 -3.21
N SER A 86 12.30 -4.29 -2.04
CA SER A 86 11.58 -3.08 -1.62
C SER A 86 12.37 -1.87 -2.10
N LEU A 87 11.73 -1.00 -2.90
CA LEU A 87 12.39 0.15 -3.53
C LEU A 87 12.36 1.38 -2.64
N VAL A 88 11.18 1.71 -2.14
CA VAL A 88 10.94 2.93 -1.37
C VAL A 88 10.05 2.57 -0.19
N SER A 89 10.35 3.11 0.98
CA SER A 89 9.47 3.09 2.14
C SER A 89 9.51 4.45 2.80
N ASN A 90 8.37 4.98 3.20
CA ASN A 90 8.29 6.24 3.91
C ASN A 90 7.15 6.22 4.93
N SER A 91 7.31 7.01 5.98
CA SER A 91 6.31 7.22 7.02
C SER A 91 5.91 8.69 7.03
N PHE A 92 4.61 8.95 7.15
CA PHE A 92 4.03 10.29 7.13
C PHE A 92 3.20 10.47 8.40
N ASP A 93 3.41 11.60 9.06
CA ASP A 93 2.54 12.03 10.15
C ASP A 93 1.26 12.63 9.55
N LEU A 94 0.17 11.89 9.65
CA LEU A 94 -1.15 12.38 9.26
C LEU A 94 -1.76 13.12 10.44
N SER A 95 -2.21 14.34 10.19
CA SER A 95 -3.09 15.05 11.12
C SER A 95 -4.54 14.58 10.94
N ALA A 96 -5.39 14.81 11.94
CA ALA A 96 -6.82 14.69 11.76
C ALA A 96 -7.29 15.60 10.61
N GLY A 97 -8.15 15.07 9.73
CA GLY A 97 -8.61 15.72 8.51
C GLY A 97 -8.14 15.00 7.25
N THR A 98 -7.84 15.80 6.23
CA THR A 98 -7.54 15.33 4.88
C THR A 98 -6.09 15.62 4.51
N SER A 99 -5.37 14.59 4.10
CA SER A 99 -4.01 14.68 3.53
C SER A 99 -3.97 14.10 2.13
N ARG A 100 -2.93 14.45 1.35
CA ARG A 100 -2.69 13.85 0.03
C ARG A 100 -1.37 13.12 -0.01
N ILE A 101 -1.38 11.93 -0.58
CA ILE A 101 -0.17 11.16 -0.90
C ILE A 101 -0.18 10.80 -2.36
N SER A 102 0.99 10.88 -2.97
CA SER A 102 1.25 10.53 -4.34
C SER A 102 2.31 9.43 -4.42
N PHE A 103 2.04 8.47 -5.29
CA PHE A 103 3.03 7.54 -5.80
C PHE A 103 3.27 7.86 -7.26
N GLY A 104 4.53 7.98 -7.66
CA GLY A 104 4.84 8.28 -9.05
C GLY A 104 6.08 7.56 -9.56
N ILE A 105 6.12 7.48 -10.88
CA ILE A 105 7.21 6.91 -11.66
C ILE A 105 7.67 7.96 -12.67
N LYS A 106 8.99 8.12 -12.81
CA LYS A 106 9.56 9.04 -13.79
C LYS A 106 10.82 8.46 -14.39
N ASP A 107 10.92 8.49 -15.72
CA ASP A 107 12.18 8.17 -16.39
C ASP A 107 13.10 9.41 -16.37
N LEU A 108 14.36 9.18 -16.01
CA LEU A 108 15.43 10.17 -15.93
C LEU A 108 16.54 9.75 -16.89
N THR A 109 16.76 10.52 -17.95
CA THR A 109 17.85 10.25 -18.89
C THR A 109 19.07 11.08 -18.51
N MET A 110 20.19 10.42 -18.21
CA MET A 110 21.48 11.04 -17.93
C MET A 110 22.57 10.31 -18.71
N GLU A 111 23.39 11.05 -19.44
CA GLU A 111 24.60 10.54 -20.11
C GLU A 111 24.35 9.22 -20.87
N SER A 112 23.36 9.20 -21.78
CA SER A 112 22.93 8.06 -22.60
C SER A 112 22.28 6.87 -21.87
N LYS A 113 22.24 6.89 -20.53
CA LYS A 113 21.49 5.91 -19.73
C LYS A 113 20.13 6.45 -19.34
N THR A 114 19.14 5.55 -19.29
CA THR A 114 17.82 5.88 -18.74
C THR A 114 17.68 5.19 -17.39
N TRP A 115 17.40 5.98 -16.37
CA TRP A 115 17.04 5.55 -15.04
C TRP A 115 15.55 5.72 -14.85
N ARG A 116 14.99 4.98 -13.91
CA ARG A 116 13.61 5.12 -13.50
C ARG A 116 13.57 5.43 -12.02
N GLU A 117 13.08 6.61 -11.71
CA GLU A 117 12.76 7.03 -10.36
C GLU A 117 11.36 6.56 -9.97
N PHE A 118 11.26 5.91 -8.82
CA PHE A 118 10.03 5.66 -8.09
C PHE A 118 10.01 6.59 -6.89
N PHE A 119 8.90 7.26 -6.62
CA PHE A 119 8.78 8.14 -5.46
C PHE A 119 7.44 7.98 -4.76
N ILE A 120 7.48 8.26 -3.46
CA ILE A 120 6.31 8.49 -2.63
C ILE A 120 6.46 9.89 -2.04
N ALA A 121 5.46 10.74 -2.23
CA ALA A 121 5.47 12.09 -1.70
C ALA A 121 4.12 12.42 -1.06
N GLY A 122 4.17 13.06 0.09
CA GLY A 122 3.01 13.57 0.82
C GLY A 122 3.36 14.90 1.48
N ASP A 123 2.47 15.41 2.32
CA ASP A 123 2.66 16.69 3.00
C ASP A 123 3.97 16.70 3.81
N GLY A 124 4.95 17.50 3.37
CA GLY A 124 6.23 17.71 4.05
C GLY A 124 7.28 16.60 3.92
N SER A 125 7.00 15.48 3.24
CA SER A 125 7.95 14.36 3.12
C SER A 125 7.94 13.71 1.74
N ARG A 126 9.13 13.29 1.27
CA ARG A 126 9.34 12.55 0.03
C ARG A 126 10.42 11.50 0.22
N ALA A 127 10.19 10.32 -0.32
CA ALA A 127 11.22 9.32 -0.50
C ALA A 127 11.26 8.90 -1.98
N SER A 128 12.44 8.61 -2.51
CA SER A 128 12.58 8.05 -3.85
C SER A 128 13.72 7.05 -3.96
N ALA A 129 13.64 6.21 -4.99
CA ALA A 129 14.69 5.28 -5.37
C ALA A 129 14.75 5.19 -6.90
N THR A 130 15.94 4.93 -7.43
CA THR A 130 16.18 4.81 -8.86
C THR A 130 16.64 3.41 -9.24
N LEU A 131 16.17 2.93 -10.39
CA LEU A 131 16.63 1.70 -11.04
C LEU A 131 17.10 2.01 -12.45
N GLU A 132 18.15 1.33 -12.92
CA GLU A 132 18.53 1.42 -14.33
C GLU A 132 17.42 0.78 -15.18
N LYS A 133 16.94 1.50 -16.20
CA LYS A 133 15.87 1.03 -17.08
C LYS A 133 16.48 0.20 -18.19
N VAL A 134 16.08 -1.07 -18.28
CA VAL A 134 16.42 -1.93 -19.41
C VAL A 134 15.61 -1.48 -20.61
N GLN A 135 16.28 -1.05 -21.67
CA GLN A 135 15.62 -0.68 -22.92
C GLN A 135 15.29 -1.95 -23.72
N SER A 136 14.01 -2.11 -24.08
CA SER A 136 13.51 -3.15 -24.98
C SER A 136 12.60 -2.54 -26.03
N SER A 137 12.73 -3.01 -27.27
CA SER A 137 11.90 -2.59 -28.40
C SER A 137 10.46 -3.13 -28.34
N GLN A 138 10.18 -4.07 -27.43
CA GLN A 138 8.88 -4.75 -27.28
C GLN A 138 8.20 -4.45 -25.93
N ALA A 139 8.59 -3.37 -25.26
CA ALA A 139 8.09 -3.07 -23.93
C ALA A 139 6.61 -2.62 -23.93
N ALA A 140 5.81 -3.22 -23.08
CA ALA A 140 4.43 -2.81 -22.78
C ALA A 140 4.33 -2.39 -21.31
N SER A 141 3.70 -1.24 -21.05
CA SER A 141 3.52 -0.73 -19.69
C SER A 141 2.10 -0.26 -19.42
N SER A 142 1.66 -0.42 -18.17
CA SER A 142 0.33 -0.01 -17.73
C SER A 142 0.31 0.29 -16.24
N LYS A 143 -0.81 0.83 -15.76
CA LYS A 143 -1.07 1.07 -14.35
C LYS A 143 -2.44 0.57 -13.96
N VAL A 144 -2.53 0.14 -12.72
CA VAL A 144 -3.79 -0.14 -12.05
C VAL A 144 -3.81 0.53 -10.69
N SER A 145 -4.99 0.95 -10.25
CA SER A 145 -5.26 1.44 -8.89
C SER A 145 -6.59 0.88 -8.42
N ILE A 146 -6.83 0.93 -7.11
CA ILE A 146 -8.20 0.81 -6.60
C ILE A 146 -9.07 1.90 -7.23
N THR A 147 -10.33 1.57 -7.51
CA THR A 147 -11.28 2.53 -8.11
C THR A 147 -12.24 3.11 -7.08
N GLU A 148 -12.47 2.39 -5.99
CA GLU A 148 -13.37 2.77 -4.90
C GLU A 148 -12.59 3.19 -3.65
N GLU A 149 -13.30 3.84 -2.73
CA GLU A 149 -12.79 4.12 -1.39
C GLU A 149 -12.42 2.83 -0.67
N THR A 150 -11.39 2.90 0.16
CA THR A 150 -10.83 1.73 0.80
C THR A 150 -10.42 2.05 2.23
N GLU A 151 -10.91 1.22 3.15
CA GLU A 151 -10.52 1.23 4.55
C GLU A 151 -9.14 0.58 4.72
N VAL A 152 -8.24 1.28 5.40
CA VAL A 152 -6.88 0.79 5.71
C VAL A 152 -6.66 0.73 7.22
N HIS A 153 -6.05 -0.39 7.63
CA HIS A 153 -5.74 -0.72 9.02
C HIS A 153 -4.23 -0.99 9.19
N ASN A 154 -3.86 -1.79 10.19
CA ASN A 154 -2.47 -2.11 10.56
C ASN A 154 -1.74 -3.07 9.60
N LYS A 155 -2.44 -3.63 8.60
CA LYS A 155 -1.86 -4.47 7.54
C LYS A 155 -1.68 -3.68 6.26
N TYR A 156 -0.60 -3.94 5.55
CA TYR A 156 -0.36 -3.34 4.24
C TYR A 156 -1.47 -3.74 3.27
N ARG A 157 -2.09 -2.72 2.67
CA ARG A 157 -3.06 -2.87 1.60
C ARG A 157 -2.47 -2.31 0.31
N VAL A 158 -2.62 -3.05 -0.78
CA VAL A 158 -2.23 -2.58 -2.10
C VAL A 158 -3.26 -1.57 -2.59
N VAL A 159 -2.79 -0.43 -3.06
CA VAL A 159 -3.67 0.64 -3.58
C VAL A 159 -3.38 0.97 -5.04
N GLY A 160 -2.18 0.65 -5.53
CA GLY A 160 -1.83 0.81 -6.93
C GLY A 160 -0.67 -0.09 -7.36
N ALA A 161 -0.52 -0.24 -8.67
CA ALA A 161 0.63 -0.89 -9.26
C ALA A 161 1.00 -0.27 -10.61
N TYR A 162 2.30 -0.25 -10.90
CA TYR A 162 2.84 -0.02 -12.25
C TYR A 162 3.32 -1.35 -12.81
N ILE A 163 2.95 -1.65 -14.04
CA ILE A 163 3.28 -2.88 -14.73
C ILE A 163 4.22 -2.54 -15.88
N GLU A 164 5.31 -3.28 -15.98
CA GLU A 164 6.20 -3.23 -17.13
C GLU A 164 6.59 -4.63 -17.58
N ASN A 165 6.22 -4.94 -18.81
CA ASN A 165 6.66 -6.13 -19.50
C ASN A 165 7.72 -5.72 -20.52
N ILE A 166 8.91 -6.29 -20.38
CA ILE A 166 10.08 -6.00 -21.22
C ILE A 166 10.09 -6.95 -22.42
N ASN A 167 9.67 -8.21 -22.22
CA ASN A 167 9.64 -9.25 -23.26
C ASN A 167 8.22 -9.75 -23.59
N LYS A 168 7.16 -9.15 -23.01
CA LYS A 168 5.77 -9.40 -23.43
C LYS A 168 5.17 -8.15 -24.07
N LEU A 169 4.48 -8.35 -25.18
CA LEU A 169 3.83 -7.30 -25.98
C LEU A 169 2.52 -6.76 -25.35
N GLU A 170 1.97 -7.46 -24.36
CA GLU A 170 0.72 -7.10 -23.71
C GLU A 170 0.90 -7.00 -22.20
N THR A 171 0.12 -6.14 -21.56
CA THR A 171 -0.01 -6.08 -20.10
C THR A 171 -1.34 -6.68 -19.66
N ARG A 172 -1.35 -7.40 -18.54
CA ARG A 172 -2.57 -7.94 -17.94
C ARG A 172 -2.92 -7.13 -16.70
N THR A 173 -3.96 -6.33 -16.81
CA THR A 173 -4.44 -5.45 -15.73
C THR A 173 -5.70 -6.05 -15.10
N SER A 174 -5.53 -6.91 -14.09
CA SER A 174 -6.64 -7.32 -13.21
C SER A 174 -6.90 -6.25 -12.15
N SER A 175 -8.08 -6.28 -11.52
CA SER A 175 -8.39 -5.37 -10.39
C SER A 175 -7.46 -5.60 -9.19
N LEU A 176 -7.29 -4.57 -8.36
CA LEU A 176 -6.59 -4.65 -7.07
C LEU A 176 -7.53 -4.85 -5.87
N GLU A 177 -8.84 -4.86 -6.09
CA GLU A 177 -9.84 -4.86 -5.01
C GLU A 177 -9.90 -6.20 -4.25
N ASP A 178 -9.58 -7.32 -4.92
CA ASP A 178 -9.57 -8.65 -4.31
C ASP A 178 -8.18 -9.33 -4.39
N SER A 179 -7.96 -10.30 -3.50
CA SER A 179 -6.67 -10.99 -3.38
C SER A 179 -6.33 -11.91 -4.56
N ALA A 180 -7.34 -12.47 -5.23
CA ALA A 180 -7.12 -13.37 -6.36
C ALA A 180 -6.68 -12.58 -7.60
N SER A 181 -7.35 -11.46 -7.86
CA SER A 181 -7.02 -10.49 -8.92
C SER A 181 -5.67 -9.84 -8.66
N SER A 182 -5.32 -9.55 -7.41
CA SER A 182 -3.98 -9.07 -7.05
C SER A 182 -2.91 -10.13 -7.33
N LYS A 183 -3.19 -11.41 -7.05
CA LYS A 183 -2.26 -12.52 -7.31
C LYS A 183 -2.06 -12.75 -8.81
N SER A 184 -3.12 -12.75 -9.61
CA SER A 184 -3.02 -12.88 -11.07
C SER A 184 -2.19 -11.74 -11.65
N LEU A 185 -2.37 -10.51 -11.16
CA LEU A 185 -1.60 -9.35 -11.60
C LEU A 185 -0.08 -9.57 -11.48
N LEU A 186 0.35 -10.16 -10.36
CA LEU A 186 1.77 -10.44 -10.12
C LEU A 186 2.29 -11.60 -10.98
N GLN A 187 1.46 -12.60 -11.28
CA GLN A 187 1.85 -13.80 -12.01
C GLN A 187 1.84 -13.59 -13.53
N ASP A 188 0.90 -12.80 -14.03
CA ASP A 188 0.66 -12.62 -15.46
C ASP A 188 1.66 -11.63 -16.10
N ASN A 189 2.32 -10.80 -15.29
CA ASN A 189 3.24 -9.76 -15.72
C ASN A 189 4.69 -10.03 -15.28
N GLU A 190 5.65 -9.51 -16.04
CA GLU A 190 7.09 -9.71 -15.81
C GLU A 190 7.60 -8.84 -14.66
N ASN A 191 7.33 -7.53 -14.69
CA ASN A 191 7.69 -6.60 -13.62
C ASN A 191 6.45 -5.88 -13.13
N VAL A 192 6.19 -5.99 -11.84
CA VAL A 192 5.12 -5.26 -11.16
C VAL A 192 5.70 -4.49 -10.00
N TYR A 193 5.44 -3.20 -9.98
CA TYR A 193 5.83 -2.29 -8.91
C TYR A 193 4.59 -1.95 -8.11
N VAL A 194 4.46 -2.56 -6.94
CA VAL A 194 3.27 -2.50 -6.09
C VAL A 194 3.43 -1.36 -5.09
N PHE A 195 2.48 -0.43 -5.11
CA PHE A 195 2.32 0.60 -4.11
C PHE A 195 1.34 0.13 -3.03
N SER A 196 1.81 0.07 -1.78
CA SER A 196 1.01 -0.38 -0.65
C SER A 196 1.17 0.52 0.56
N CYS A 197 0.16 0.54 1.43
CA CYS A 197 0.15 1.38 2.62
C CYS A 197 -0.54 0.73 3.82
N ARG A 198 -0.22 1.21 5.02
CA ARG A 198 -0.89 0.85 6.27
C ARG A 198 -0.94 2.02 7.25
N ILE A 199 -1.76 1.89 8.28
CA ILE A 199 -1.81 2.81 9.43
C ILE A 199 -1.18 2.13 10.64
N LYS A 200 -0.34 2.87 11.37
CA LYS A 200 0.17 2.46 12.68
C LYS A 200 -0.61 3.09 13.81
#